data_AF-A0A9W8R2D7-F1
#
_entry.id   AF-A0A9W8R2D7-F1
#
_cell.length_a   1.000
_cell.length_b   1.000
_cell.length_c   1.000
_cell.angle_alpha   90.00
_cell.angle_beta   90.00
_cell.angle_gamma   90.00
#
_symmetry.space_group_name_H-M   'P 1'
#
loop_
_entity.id
_entity.type
_entity.pdbx_description
1 polymer ?
#
loop_
_entity_poly.entity_id
_entity_poly.type
_entity_poly.pdbx_seq_one_letter_code
_entity_poly.pdbx_strand_id
1 'polypeptide(L)'
;MNFGRVALTGNAVHPRPANLPTVTPRQMEALDAIEAIAKAAQLEISTQAGDIHFINNLAVLHRREGFVNGEAPRERRHLVRMRLRDDDLGWELPADLRQEWSAAFNQKAPKIWHLEPMPDGFFPLRSQAN
;
A
#
# COMPACT_ATOMS: atom_id res chain seq x y z
N MET A 1 14.00 3.85 2.79
CA MET A 1 12.63 4.00 2.24
C MET A 1 12.14 2.59 1.99
N ASN A 2 11.06 2.12 2.59
CA ASN A 2 10.53 0.81 2.21
C ASN A 2 9.69 0.96 0.93
N PHE A 3 10.36 1.05 -0.21
CA PHE A 3 9.80 0.48 -1.43
C PHE A 3 9.50 -0.99 -1.11
N GLY A 4 8.32 -1.49 -1.50
CA GLY A 4 7.83 -2.83 -1.13
C GLY A 4 8.62 -3.96 -1.80
N ARG A 5 9.93 -4.06 -1.52
CA ARG A 5 10.82 -5.10 -2.05
C ARG A 5 10.52 -6.46 -1.44
N VAL A 6 9.83 -6.49 -0.30
CA VAL A 6 9.55 -7.69 0.49
C VAL A 6 8.87 -8.78 -0.35
N ALA A 7 7.97 -8.43 -1.26
CA ALA A 7 7.35 -9.42 -2.15
C ALA A 7 8.36 -10.10 -3.09
N LEU A 8 9.45 -9.41 -3.44
CA LEU A 8 10.50 -9.90 -4.33
C LEU A 8 11.69 -10.50 -3.59
N THR A 9 12.05 -9.96 -2.42
CA THR A 9 13.28 -10.33 -1.68
C THR A 9 13.00 -11.14 -0.41
N GLY A 10 11.79 -11.04 0.14
CA GLY A 10 11.44 -11.54 1.47
C GLY A 10 12.08 -10.75 2.60
N ASN A 11 11.70 -11.07 3.83
CA ASN A 11 12.37 -10.70 5.08
C ASN A 11 12.03 -11.74 6.19
N ALA A 12 12.47 -11.50 7.43
CA ALA A 12 12.26 -12.43 8.55
C ALA A 12 10.77 -12.66 8.90
N VAL A 13 9.90 -11.70 8.61
CA VAL A 13 8.46 -11.78 8.86
C VAL A 13 7.71 -12.38 7.68
N HIS A 14 8.11 -11.99 6.47
CA HIS A 14 7.50 -12.36 5.20
C HIS A 14 8.55 -13.12 4.38
N PRO A 15 8.76 -14.42 4.65
CA PRO A 15 9.76 -15.20 3.94
C PRO A 15 9.40 -15.28 2.46
N ARG A 16 10.43 -15.20 1.61
CA ARG A 16 10.27 -15.31 0.17
C ARG A 16 9.87 -16.75 -0.19
N PRO A 17 8.82 -16.96 -1.01
CA PRO A 17 8.47 -18.30 -1.48
C PRO A 17 9.64 -18.95 -2.25
N ALA A 18 9.99 -20.18 -1.87
CA ALA A 18 11.14 -20.90 -2.44
C ALA A 18 10.97 -21.28 -3.93
N ASN A 19 9.73 -21.28 -4.43
CA ASN A 19 9.42 -21.56 -5.83
C ASN A 19 9.68 -20.37 -6.77
N LEU A 20 10.00 -19.19 -6.25
CA LEU A 20 10.31 -18.02 -7.08
C LEU A 20 11.78 -18.03 -7.52
N PRO A 21 12.08 -17.75 -8.81
CA PRO A 21 13.46 -17.65 -9.31
C PRO A 21 14.29 -16.65 -8.50
N THR A 22 15.57 -16.91 -8.25
CA THR A 22 16.43 -15.96 -7.51
C THR A 22 16.42 -14.57 -8.15
N VAL A 23 16.39 -13.52 -7.32
CA VAL A 23 16.53 -12.15 -7.82
C VAL A 23 17.96 -11.95 -8.30
N THR A 24 18.12 -11.66 -9.59
CA THR A 24 19.44 -11.47 -10.20
C THR A 24 20.12 -10.20 -9.66
N PRO A 25 21.46 -10.10 -9.72
CA PRO A 25 22.18 -8.87 -9.35
C PRO A 25 21.66 -7.63 -10.10
N ARG A 26 21.35 -7.76 -11.39
CA ARG A 26 20.80 -6.67 -12.22
C ARG A 26 19.38 -6.25 -11.79
N GLN A 27 18.54 -7.21 -11.37
CA GLN A 27 17.24 -6.88 -10.81
C GLN A 27 17.39 -6.17 -9.46
N MET A 28 18.34 -6.60 -8.61
CA MET A 28 18.61 -5.91 -7.36
C MET A 28 19.06 -4.46 -7.59
N GLU A 29 19.98 -4.24 -8.53
CA GLU A 29 20.42 -2.91 -8.96
C GLU A 29 19.24 -2.05 -9.46
N ALA A 30 18.34 -2.62 -10.25
CA ALA A 30 17.14 -1.91 -10.72
C ALA A 30 16.22 -1.51 -9.55
N LEU A 31 16.03 -2.39 -8.56
CA LEU A 31 15.24 -2.07 -7.36
C LEU A 31 15.91 -0.98 -6.52
N ASP A 32 17.24 -0.98 -6.43
CA ASP A 32 18.01 0.07 -5.75
C ASP A 32 17.87 1.42 -6.45
N ALA A 33 17.93 1.43 -7.79
CA ALA A 33 17.72 2.63 -8.60
C ALA A 33 16.31 3.21 -8.41
N ILE A 34 15.27 2.36 -8.39
CA ILE A 34 13.90 2.79 -8.11
C ILE A 34 13.80 3.44 -6.73
N GLU A 35 14.38 2.81 -5.69
CA GLU A 35 14.36 3.37 -4.34
C GLU A 35 15.10 4.72 -4.27
N ALA A 36 16.25 4.84 -4.93
CA ALA A 36 17.04 6.08 -4.97
C ALA A 36 16.28 7.21 -5.68
N ILE A 37 15.68 6.95 -6.83
CA ILE A 37 14.89 7.93 -7.59
C ILE A 37 13.65 8.34 -6.80
N ALA A 38 12.94 7.37 -6.22
CA ALA A 38 11.76 7.65 -5.41
C ALA A 38 12.10 8.54 -4.22
N LYS A 39 13.24 8.33 -3.54
CA LYS A 39 13.73 9.21 -2.45
C LYS A 39 14.03 10.61 -2.96
N ALA A 40 14.71 10.73 -4.10
CA ALA A 40 15.09 12.03 -4.66
C ALA A 40 13.87 12.86 -5.07
N ALA A 41 12.79 12.20 -5.53
CA ALA A 41 11.56 12.84 -5.99
C ALA A 41 10.43 12.83 -4.94
N GLN A 42 10.72 12.46 -3.69
CA GLN A 42 9.66 12.27 -2.69
C GLN A 42 8.99 13.60 -2.31
N LEU A 43 7.69 13.54 -2.03
CA LEU A 43 6.92 14.63 -1.44
C LEU A 43 6.38 14.16 -0.08
N GLU A 44 6.54 15.01 0.93
CA GLU A 44 5.95 14.81 2.25
C GLU A 44 4.65 15.60 2.35
N ILE A 45 3.55 14.91 2.67
CA ILE A 45 2.23 15.50 2.78
C ILE A 45 1.78 15.47 4.24
N SER A 46 1.70 16.65 4.86
CA SER A 46 1.19 16.84 6.21
C SER A 46 -0.33 16.74 6.23
N THR A 47 -0.86 15.52 6.35
CA THR A 47 -2.30 15.24 6.38
C THR A 47 -2.96 15.76 7.66
N GLN A 48 -4.04 16.52 7.51
CA GLN A 48 -4.92 16.98 8.59
C GLN A 48 -6.30 16.32 8.51
N ALA A 49 -7.08 16.43 9.59
CA ALA A 49 -8.46 15.97 9.58
C ALA A 49 -9.28 16.76 8.55
N GLY A 50 -9.97 16.04 7.67
CA GLY A 50 -10.72 16.62 6.55
C GLY A 50 -9.99 16.59 5.21
N ASP A 51 -8.68 16.36 5.20
CA ASP A 51 -7.93 16.23 3.94
C ASP A 51 -8.31 14.95 3.19
N ILE A 52 -8.39 15.06 1.86
CA ILE A 52 -8.67 13.95 0.96
C ILE A 52 -7.52 13.84 -0.05
N HIS A 53 -6.88 12.67 -0.08
CA HIS A 53 -5.78 12.38 -1.00
C HIS A 53 -6.24 11.43 -2.11
N PHE A 54 -6.19 11.87 -3.35
CA PHE A 54 -6.34 11.02 -4.52
C PHE A 54 -4.96 10.62 -5.04
N ILE A 55 -4.68 9.31 -5.05
CA ILE A 55 -3.38 8.77 -5.46
C ILE A 55 -3.61 7.84 -6.65
N ASN A 56 -3.00 8.15 -7.79
CA ASN A 56 -2.96 7.24 -8.93
C ASN A 56 -1.96 6.11 -8.64
N ASN A 57 -2.49 4.93 -8.28
CA ASN A 57 -1.70 3.76 -7.90
C ASN A 57 -0.85 3.16 -9.03
N LEU A 58 -1.08 3.55 -10.29
CA LEU A 58 -0.26 3.10 -11.43
C LEU A 58 0.94 4.01 -11.69
N ALA A 59 0.97 5.21 -11.11
CA ALA A 59 2.00 6.21 -11.38
C ALA A 59 2.76 6.65 -10.12
N VAL A 60 2.14 6.56 -8.94
CA VAL A 60 2.68 7.14 -7.71
C VAL A 60 2.91 6.07 -6.65
N LEU A 61 4.17 5.89 -6.27
CA LEU A 61 4.55 5.16 -5.06
C LEU A 61 4.18 5.99 -3.84
N HIS A 62 3.60 5.36 -2.83
CA HIS A 62 3.20 6.04 -1.59
C HIS A 62 3.58 5.19 -0.37
N ARG A 63 3.97 5.86 0.71
CA ARG A 63 4.32 5.23 1.99
C ARG A 63 3.91 6.11 3.17
N ARG A 64 4.10 5.58 4.36
CA ARG A 64 4.08 6.34 5.61
C ARG A 64 5.38 6.10 6.37
N GLU A 65 5.76 7.06 7.19
CA GLU A 65 6.81 6.90 8.18
C GLU A 65 6.34 6.09 9.41
N GLY A 66 7.30 5.64 10.20
CA GLY A 66 7.01 5.10 11.54
C GLY A 66 6.50 6.23 12.44
N PHE A 67 5.53 5.91 13.29
CA PHE A 67 4.89 6.85 14.19
C PHE A 67 4.40 6.08 15.43
N VAL A 68 4.19 6.81 16.52
CA VAL A 68 3.66 6.26 17.77
C VAL A 68 2.28 6.89 17.99
N ASN A 69 1.31 6.07 18.38
CA ASN A 69 -0.02 6.54 18.74
C ASN A 69 0.02 7.26 20.10
N GLY A 70 -0.75 8.34 20.24
CA GLY A 70 -1.02 8.93 21.55
C GLY A 70 -1.91 8.05 22.43
N GLU A 71 -1.98 8.36 23.72
CA GLU A 71 -2.73 7.57 24.70
C GLU A 71 -4.24 7.70 24.45
N ALA A 72 -4.72 8.91 24.18
CA ALA A 72 -6.13 9.17 23.96
C ALA A 72 -6.59 8.74 22.55
N PRO A 73 -7.83 8.25 22.37
CA PRO A 73 -8.34 7.84 21.06
C PRO A 73 -8.23 8.93 19.97
N ARG A 74 -8.46 10.20 20.33
CA ARG A 74 -8.35 11.36 19.43
C ARG A 74 -6.93 11.69 18.97
N GLU A 75 -5.92 11.12 19.61
CA GLU A 75 -4.51 11.30 19.27
C GLU A 75 -3.99 10.18 18.36
N ARG A 76 -4.85 9.20 18.04
CA ARG A 76 -4.56 8.11 17.11
C ARG A 76 -4.99 8.52 15.71
N ARG A 77 -4.11 8.33 14.73
CA ARG A 77 -4.42 8.63 13.33
C ARG A 77 -5.46 7.65 12.79
N HIS A 78 -6.64 8.15 12.43
CA HIS A 78 -7.68 7.39 11.75
C HIS A 78 -7.79 7.82 10.29
N LEU A 79 -7.68 6.88 9.35
CA LEU A 79 -7.84 7.13 7.92
C LEU A 79 -8.83 6.14 7.33
N VAL A 80 -9.74 6.66 6.50
CA VAL A 80 -10.59 5.85 5.64
C VAL A 80 -9.95 5.74 4.27
N ARG A 81 -9.82 4.52 3.75
CA ARG A 81 -9.22 4.26 2.43
C ARG A 81 -10.21 3.56 1.50
N MET A 82 -10.34 4.10 0.29
CA MET A 82 -11.10 3.52 -0.80
C MET A 82 -10.17 3.12 -1.95
N ARG A 83 -10.50 2.03 -2.65
CA ARG A 83 -9.95 1.75 -3.99
C ARG A 83 -10.98 2.20 -5.00
N LEU A 84 -10.54 3.01 -5.95
CA LEU A 84 -11.38 3.59 -7.00
C LEU A 84 -10.89 3.08 -8.35
N ARG A 85 -11.84 2.84 -9.27
CA ARG A 85 -11.60 2.52 -10.67
C ARG A 85 -12.59 3.34 -11.49
N ASP A 86 -12.08 3.98 -12.52
CA ASP A 86 -12.90 4.63 -13.55
C ASP A 86 -13.00 3.64 -14.72
N ASP A 87 -14.23 3.26 -15.09
CA ASP A 87 -14.48 2.31 -16.17
C ASP A 87 -14.40 2.97 -17.55
N ASP A 88 -14.50 4.31 -17.62
CA ASP A 88 -14.48 5.09 -18.86
C ASP A 88 -13.09 5.70 -19.13
N LEU A 89 -12.40 6.17 -18.08
CA LEU A 89 -11.11 6.88 -18.15
C LEU A 89 -9.95 6.10 -17.51
N GLY A 90 -10.15 4.83 -17.20
CA GLY A 90 -9.12 3.96 -16.65
C GLY A 90 -7.93 3.78 -17.60
N TRP A 91 -6.72 3.73 -17.06
CA TRP A 91 -5.52 3.43 -17.86
C TRP A 91 -5.53 1.97 -18.30
N GLU A 92 -4.96 1.71 -19.49
CA GLU A 92 -4.78 0.35 -19.97
C GLU A 92 -3.85 -0.43 -19.03
N LEU A 93 -4.31 -1.62 -18.62
CA LEU A 93 -3.57 -2.49 -17.74
C LEU A 93 -2.78 -3.54 -18.53
N PRO A 94 -1.51 -3.79 -18.17
CA PRO A 94 -0.79 -4.97 -18.61
C PRO A 94 -1.60 -6.24 -18.36
N ALA A 95 -1.53 -7.20 -19.27
CA ALA A 95 -2.27 -8.46 -19.19
C ALA A 95 -2.05 -9.17 -17.84
N ASP A 96 -0.81 -9.13 -17.34
CA ASP A 96 -0.40 -9.77 -16.09
C ASP A 96 -1.10 -9.20 -14.85
N LEU A 97 -1.59 -7.95 -14.91
CA LEU A 97 -2.29 -7.32 -13.78
C LEU A 97 -3.80 -7.53 -13.79
N ARG A 98 -4.38 -8.09 -14.87
CA ARG A 98 -5.84 -8.20 -15.02
C ARG A 98 -6.48 -9.07 -13.95
N GLN A 99 -5.83 -10.15 -13.53
CA GLN A 99 -6.36 -11.05 -12.51
C GLN A 99 -6.49 -10.33 -11.15
N GLU A 100 -5.40 -9.70 -10.70
CA GLU A 100 -5.38 -8.92 -9.45
C GLU A 100 -6.37 -7.76 -9.49
N TRP A 101 -6.48 -7.10 -10.64
CA TRP A 101 -7.44 -6.02 -10.83
C TRP A 101 -8.90 -6.51 -10.74
N SER A 102 -9.21 -7.64 -11.38
CA SER A 102 -10.53 -8.28 -11.29
C SER A 102 -10.84 -8.67 -9.85
N ALA A 103 -9.89 -9.29 -9.15
CA ALA A 103 -10.06 -9.66 -7.74
C ALA A 103 -10.34 -8.43 -6.85
N ALA A 104 -9.68 -7.30 -7.12
CA ALA A 104 -9.85 -6.08 -6.35
C ALA A 104 -11.21 -5.38 -6.55
N PHE A 105 -11.78 -5.42 -7.75
CA PHE A 105 -12.94 -4.58 -8.10
C PHE A 105 -14.21 -5.36 -8.44
N ASN A 106 -14.12 -6.62 -8.86
CA ASN A 106 -15.26 -7.40 -9.33
C ASN A 106 -15.84 -8.31 -8.25
N GLN A 107 -15.24 -8.35 -7.06
CA GLN A 107 -15.79 -9.09 -5.93
C GLN A 107 -17.06 -8.43 -5.39
N LYS A 108 -18.17 -9.17 -5.37
CA LYS A 108 -19.43 -8.72 -4.79
C LYS A 108 -19.37 -8.88 -3.27
N ALA A 109 -18.81 -7.89 -2.59
CA ALA A 109 -18.80 -7.78 -1.13
C ALA A 109 -19.40 -6.43 -0.68
N PRO A 110 -19.98 -6.35 0.52
CA PRO A 110 -20.40 -5.08 1.10
C PRO A 110 -19.21 -4.12 1.17
N LYS A 111 -19.36 -2.92 0.60
CA LYS A 111 -18.36 -1.87 0.72
C LYS A 111 -18.66 -1.06 1.99
N ILE A 112 -17.96 -1.38 3.07
CA ILE A 112 -18.15 -0.77 4.39
C ILE A 112 -16.91 0.03 4.76
N TRP A 113 -17.12 1.26 5.21
CA TRP A 113 -16.06 2.13 5.72
C TRP A 113 -16.44 2.65 7.10
N HIS A 114 -15.54 2.47 8.06
CA HIS A 114 -15.73 2.92 9.42
C HIS A 114 -15.26 4.38 9.53
N LEU A 115 -16.21 5.31 9.58
CA LEU A 115 -15.92 6.73 9.77
C LEU A 115 -15.33 7.01 11.15
N GLU A 116 -15.78 6.25 12.14
CA GLU A 116 -15.23 6.26 13.49
C GLU A 116 -14.29 5.06 13.71
N PRO A 117 -13.25 5.20 14.54
CA PRO A 117 -12.43 4.07 14.98
C PRO A 117 -13.29 2.98 15.62
N MET A 118 -13.12 1.74 15.18
CA MET A 118 -13.78 0.60 15.83
C MET A 118 -13.17 0.36 17.23
N PRO A 119 -13.98 -0.11 18.21
CA PRO A 119 -13.46 -0.50 19.51
C PRO A 119 -12.37 -1.56 19.41
N ASP A 120 -11.44 -1.55 20.38
CA ASP A 120 -10.36 -2.54 20.46
C ASP A 120 -10.95 -3.97 20.55
N GLY A 121 -10.40 -4.90 19.75
CA GLY A 121 -10.80 -6.32 19.73
C GLY A 121 -11.89 -6.70 18.73
N PHE A 122 -12.47 -5.75 17.98
CA PHE A 122 -13.58 -6.04 17.05
C PHE A 122 -13.14 -6.61 15.68
N PHE A 123 -11.87 -6.51 15.33
CA PHE A 123 -11.30 -7.13 14.11
C PHE A 123 -9.87 -7.60 14.34
N PRO A 124 -9.39 -8.65 13.65
CA PRO A 124 -7.98 -8.89 13.50
C PRO A 124 -7.41 -7.75 12.63
N LEU A 125 -6.96 -6.67 13.28
CA LEU A 125 -6.00 -5.78 12.68
C LEU A 125 -4.87 -6.67 12.18
N ARG A 126 -4.47 -6.56 10.91
CA ARG A 126 -3.26 -7.24 10.45
C ARG A 126 -2.15 -6.81 11.41
N SER A 127 -1.62 -7.75 12.19
CA SER A 127 -0.56 -7.49 13.16
C SER A 127 0.75 -7.07 12.48
N GLN A 128 0.86 -7.31 11.18
CA GLN A 128 2.01 -7.04 10.33
C GLN A 128 1.57 -6.19 9.14
N ALA A 129 2.27 -5.08 8.87
CA ALA A 129 2.14 -4.35 7.62
C ALA A 129 2.92 -5.09 6.51
N ASN A 130 2.40 -5.06 5.28
CA ASN A 130 3.06 -5.62 4.09
C ASN A 130 4.43 -4.97 3.83
#